data_AF-A0A815EY05-F1
#
_entry.id   AF-A0A815EY05-F1
#
_cell.length_a   1.000
_cell.length_b   1.000
_cell.length_c   1.000
_cell.angle_alpha   90.00
_cell.angle_beta   90.00
_cell.angle_gamma   90.00
#
_symmetry.space_group_name_H-M   'P 1'
#
loop_
_entity.id
_entity.type
_entity.pdbx_description
1 polymer ?
#
loop_
_entity_poly.entity_id
_entity_poly.type
_entity_poly.pdbx_seq_one_letter_code
_entity_poly.pdbx_strand_id
1 'polypeptide(L)'
;MSTDMCLMSIRVSKNNREIDSTEDKRHGILQNKHIAHWQSDRPRSHPVNIQFKEKIKIKDLCIFSDFKVDESYTPQKILIRTGINHNNLVELRYFKIHEPTGWVIVPTRDARSNPIRTWMIQIAVLANHQSGRA
;
A
#
# COMPACT_ATOMS: atom_id res chain seq x y z
N MET A 1 13.50 -23.75 6.62
CA MET A 1 13.05 -23.36 5.27
C MET A 1 12.54 -21.93 5.38
N SER A 2 13.41 -20.97 5.05
CA SER A 2 13.16 -19.54 5.22
C SER A 2 12.14 -19.10 4.17
N THR A 3 10.95 -18.69 4.60
CA THR A 3 10.05 -17.91 3.75
C THR A 3 10.60 -16.51 3.70
N ASP A 4 11.35 -16.19 2.65
CA ASP A 4 11.83 -14.83 2.38
C ASP A 4 10.62 -13.97 1.94
N MET A 5 9.85 -13.54 2.94
CA MET A 5 8.72 -12.64 2.78
C MET A 5 9.20 -11.19 2.83
N CYS A 6 8.91 -10.41 1.79
CA CYS A 6 9.03 -8.96 1.86
C CYS A 6 8.05 -8.41 2.91
N LEU A 7 8.59 -7.72 3.93
CA LEU A 7 7.79 -7.08 4.98
C LEU A 7 7.39 -5.66 4.56
N MET A 8 6.52 -5.53 3.56
CA MET A 8 5.93 -4.24 3.20
C MET A 8 4.90 -3.84 4.25
N SER A 9 5.18 -2.76 5.00
CA SER A 9 4.23 -2.19 5.95
C SER A 9 3.57 -0.94 5.37
N ILE A 10 2.24 -0.82 5.54
CA ILE A 10 1.45 0.30 5.03
C ILE A 10 0.80 1.03 6.20
N ARG A 11 1.00 2.36 6.25
CA ARG A 11 0.30 3.26 7.16
C ARG A 11 -0.55 4.25 6.38
N VAL A 12 -1.72 4.58 6.95
CA VAL A 12 -2.65 5.54 6.38
C VAL A 12 -2.85 6.67 7.39
N SER A 13 -2.50 7.90 7.02
CA SER A 13 -2.73 9.07 7.85
C SER A 13 -4.12 9.68 7.58
N LYS A 14 -4.95 9.79 8.62
CA LYS A 14 -6.33 10.31 8.59
C LYS A 14 -6.48 11.44 9.59
N ASN A 15 -6.92 12.64 9.20
CA ASN A 15 -7.34 13.71 10.12
C ASN A 15 -6.45 13.85 11.40
N ASN A 16 -5.12 13.95 11.23
CA ASN A 16 -4.10 14.01 12.29
C ASN A 16 -3.94 12.76 13.20
N ARG A 17 -4.52 11.61 12.84
CA ARG A 17 -4.27 10.30 13.45
C ARG A 17 -3.62 9.37 12.42
N GLU A 18 -2.52 8.74 12.82
CA GLU A 18 -1.91 7.65 12.05
C GLU A 18 -2.64 6.36 12.35
N ILE A 19 -3.05 5.63 11.32
CA ILE A 19 -3.56 4.26 11.48
C ILE A 19 -2.54 3.34 10.84
N ASP A 20 -1.88 2.57 11.70
CA ASP A 20 -1.07 1.44 11.28
C ASP A 20 -1.99 0.26 10.95
N SER A 21 -1.78 -0.34 9.78
CA SER A 21 -2.50 -1.57 9.36
C SER A 21 -2.32 -2.72 10.35
N THR A 22 -1.30 -2.67 11.21
CA THR A 22 -0.96 -3.68 12.21
C THR A 22 -1.67 -3.48 13.56
N GLU A 23 -2.09 -2.25 13.90
CA GLU A 23 -2.49 -1.85 15.26
C GLU A 23 -4.02 -1.67 15.46
N ASP A 24 -4.81 -1.77 14.38
CA ASP A 24 -6.26 -1.47 14.38
C ASP A 24 -7.17 -2.56 15.01
N LYS A 25 -6.62 -3.50 15.80
CA LYS A 25 -7.43 -4.51 16.50
C LYS A 25 -8.41 -3.91 17.53
N ARG A 26 -8.18 -2.67 17.99
CA ARG A 26 -8.93 -2.06 19.10
C ARG A 26 -10.11 -1.16 18.68
N HIS A 27 -10.14 -0.65 17.45
CA HIS A 27 -11.10 0.39 17.06
C HIS A 27 -12.06 -0.01 15.93
N GLY A 28 -11.85 -1.16 15.28
CA GLY A 28 -12.81 -1.73 14.33
C GLY A 28 -13.07 -0.86 13.09
N ILE A 29 -12.11 -0.03 12.68
CA ILE A 29 -12.26 0.94 11.58
C ILE A 29 -12.09 0.25 10.21
N LEU A 30 -11.27 -0.80 10.14
CA LEU A 30 -11.06 -1.62 8.95
C LEU A 30 -12.02 -2.83 8.93
N GLN A 31 -12.78 -3.00 7.83
CA GLN A 31 -13.70 -4.13 7.64
C GLN A 31 -13.00 -5.39 7.12
N ASN A 32 -11.85 -5.24 6.45
CA ASN A 32 -11.11 -6.37 5.88
C ASN A 32 -9.65 -6.28 6.28
N LYS A 33 -9.25 -7.11 7.24
CA LYS A 33 -7.85 -7.32 7.62
C LYS A 33 -7.20 -8.30 6.65
N HIS A 34 -6.97 -7.86 5.42
CA HIS A 34 -5.90 -8.45 4.63
C HIS A 34 -4.69 -7.54 4.79
N ILE A 35 -3.92 -7.76 5.88
CA ILE A 35 -2.49 -7.45 5.82
C ILE A 35 -1.97 -8.40 4.75
N ALA A 36 -1.95 -7.92 3.52
CA ALA A 36 -1.45 -8.69 2.41
C ALA A 36 0.06 -8.70 2.57
N HIS A 37 0.58 -9.75 3.22
CA HIS A 37 1.96 -10.13 3.08
C HIS A 37 2.18 -10.34 1.58
N TRP A 38 2.91 -9.41 0.96
CA TRP A 38 3.26 -9.54 -0.43
C TRP A 38 4.22 -10.72 -0.56
N GLN A 39 3.78 -11.75 -1.28
CA GLN A 39 4.58 -12.92 -1.58
C GLN A 39 4.83 -12.94 -3.09
N SER A 40 6.09 -12.76 -3.46
CA SER A 40 6.61 -12.64 -4.82
C SER A 40 6.50 -13.93 -5.64
N ASP A 41 6.59 -15.11 -5.01
CA ASP A 41 6.59 -16.43 -5.67
C ASP A 41 5.21 -16.88 -6.18
N ARG A 42 4.26 -15.95 -6.35
CA ARG A 42 2.93 -16.26 -6.89
C ARG A 42 2.67 -15.39 -8.12
N PRO A 43 2.45 -16.00 -9.31
CA PRO A 43 2.21 -15.32 -10.60
C PRO A 43 0.99 -14.36 -10.63
N ARG A 44 0.24 -14.30 -9.53
CA ARG A 44 -0.87 -13.38 -9.29
C ARG A 44 -0.67 -12.75 -7.94
N SER A 45 0.31 -11.87 -7.86
CA SER A 45 0.52 -11.05 -6.70
C SER A 45 -0.71 -10.14 -6.51
N HIS A 46 -1.59 -10.51 -5.58
CA HIS A 46 -2.89 -9.86 -5.42
C HIS A 46 -2.67 -8.44 -4.87
N PRO A 47 -3.36 -7.42 -5.40
CA PRO A 47 -3.20 -6.08 -4.89
C PRO A 47 -3.73 -5.99 -3.45
N VAL A 48 -3.08 -5.16 -2.63
CA VAL A 48 -3.47 -4.92 -1.24
C VAL A 48 -4.69 -4.01 -1.24
N ASN A 49 -5.80 -4.49 -0.70
CA ASN A 49 -7.05 -3.75 -0.64
C ASN A 49 -7.35 -3.32 0.79
N ILE A 50 -7.50 -2.01 1.01
CA ILE A 50 -7.85 -1.40 2.29
C ILE A 50 -9.23 -0.79 2.14
N GLN A 51 -10.22 -1.34 2.85
CA GLN A 51 -11.60 -0.87 2.81
C GLN A 51 -12.02 -0.29 4.16
N PHE A 52 -12.64 0.88 4.12
CA PHE A 52 -13.12 1.63 5.26
C PHE A 52 -14.63 1.48 5.41
N LYS A 53 -15.11 1.51 6.67
CA LYS A 53 -16.56 1.51 6.98
C LYS A 53 -17.29 2.75 6.46
N GLU A 54 -16.58 3.86 6.37
CA GLU A 54 -17.12 5.16 5.99
C GLU A 54 -16.18 5.85 5.00
N LYS A 55 -16.61 6.97 4.42
CA LYS A 55 -15.77 7.75 3.50
C LYS A 55 -14.74 8.53 4.29
N ILE A 56 -13.47 8.21 4.10
CA ILE A 56 -12.39 8.76 4.92
C ILE A 56 -11.51 9.70 4.12
N LYS A 57 -11.08 10.80 4.76
CA LYS A 57 -10.06 11.72 4.24
C LYS A 57 -8.66 11.17 4.51
N ILE A 58 -7.86 11.05 3.46
CA ILE A 58 -6.51 10.46 3.51
C ILE A 58 -5.52 11.53 3.11
N LYS A 59 -4.54 11.76 3.99
CA LYS A 59 -3.53 12.79 3.79
C LYS A 59 -2.34 12.21 3.02
N ASP A 60 -1.77 11.14 3.57
CA ASP A 60 -0.56 10.49 3.07
C ASP A 60 -0.66 8.98 3.29
N LEU A 61 -0.02 8.23 2.39
CA LEU A 61 0.25 6.79 2.52
C LEU A 61 1.73 6.60 2.79
N CYS A 62 2.08 5.82 3.80
CA CYS A 62 3.48 5.49 4.07
C CYS A 62 3.70 4.01 3.78
N ILE A 63 4.76 3.72 3.03
CA ILE A 63 5.16 2.37 2.64
C ILE A 63 6.56 2.13 3.20
N PHE A 64 6.72 1.13 4.06
CA PHE A 64 8.04 0.70 4.48
C PHE A 64 8.63 -0.26 3.46
N SER A 65 9.87 -0.01 3.03
CA SER A 65 10.62 -0.93 2.19
C SER A 65 12.12 -0.77 2.47
N ASP A 66 12.84 -1.89 2.53
CA ASP A 66 14.28 -1.89 2.76
C ASP A 66 14.98 -2.75 1.71
N PHE A 67 15.64 -2.08 0.76
CA PHE A 67 16.35 -2.73 -0.34
C PHE A 67 17.49 -3.65 0.14
N LYS A 68 18.14 -3.32 1.25
CA LYS A 68 19.25 -4.13 1.76
C LYS A 68 18.77 -5.46 2.35
N VAL A 69 17.51 -5.50 2.79
CA VAL A 69 16.89 -6.69 3.36
C VAL A 69 16.11 -7.47 2.30
N ASP A 70 15.37 -6.77 1.43
CA ASP A 70 14.47 -7.37 0.45
C ASP A 70 15.12 -7.68 -0.91
N GLU A 71 16.28 -7.08 -1.23
CA GLU A 71 17.03 -7.24 -2.48
C GLU A 71 16.15 -7.22 -3.76
N SER A 72 15.98 -8.38 -4.42
CA SER A 72 15.20 -8.51 -5.66
C SER A 72 13.69 -8.41 -5.46
N TYR A 73 13.21 -8.55 -4.22
CA TYR A 73 11.80 -8.48 -3.83
C TYR A 73 11.33 -7.07 -3.49
N THR A 74 12.25 -6.11 -3.41
CA THR A 74 11.92 -4.71 -3.20
C THR A 74 10.98 -4.21 -4.30
N PRO A 75 9.77 -3.73 -3.95
CA PRO A 75 8.86 -3.12 -4.90
C PRO A 75 9.56 -1.99 -5.65
N GLN A 76 9.46 -1.95 -6.96
CA GLN A 76 10.07 -0.90 -7.80
C GLN A 76 8.99 -0.02 -8.42
N LYS A 77 7.91 -0.62 -8.92
CA LYS A 77 6.80 0.09 -9.56
C LYS A 77 5.55 -0.12 -8.72
N ILE A 78 4.96 0.95 -8.20
CA ILE A 78 3.77 0.87 -7.36
C ILE A 78 2.67 1.73 -7.98
N LEU A 79 1.45 1.18 -7.94
CA LEU A 79 0.23 1.85 -8.37
C LEU A 79 -0.78 1.88 -7.23
N ILE A 80 -1.23 3.08 -6.90
CA ILE A 80 -2.29 3.34 -5.93
C ILE A 80 -3.56 3.68 -6.69
N ARG A 81 -4.64 2.99 -6.33
CA ARG A 81 -6.00 3.25 -6.80
C ARG A 81 -6.93 3.54 -5.62
N THR A 82 -8.00 4.26 -5.89
CA THR A 82 -9.00 4.62 -4.88
C THR A 82 -10.41 4.48 -5.43
N GLY A 83 -11.39 4.21 -4.58
CA GLY A 83 -12.74 3.99 -5.06
C GLY A 83 -13.77 3.72 -3.98
N ILE A 84 -14.95 3.31 -4.43
CA ILE A 84 -16.05 2.86 -3.56
C ILE A 84 -15.88 1.38 -3.20
N ASN A 85 -15.55 0.57 -4.20
CA ASN A 85 -15.37 -0.88 -4.11
C ASN A 85 -14.38 -1.33 -5.21
N HIS A 86 -14.08 -2.63 -5.27
CA HIS A 86 -13.13 -3.22 -6.21
C HIS A 86 -13.49 -3.00 -7.70
N ASN A 87 -14.76 -2.80 -8.02
CA ASN A 87 -15.24 -2.57 -9.39
C ASN A 87 -15.17 -1.10 -9.81
N ASN A 88 -14.97 -0.18 -8.88
CA ASN A 88 -14.98 1.27 -9.12
C ASN A 88 -13.70 1.91 -8.59
N LEU A 89 -12.55 1.34 -8.93
CA LEU A 89 -11.24 1.86 -8.60
C LEU A 89 -10.73 2.75 -9.73
N VAL A 90 -10.31 3.97 -9.38
CA VAL A 90 -9.63 4.90 -10.28
C VAL A 90 -8.16 5.03 -9.89
N GLU A 91 -7.29 5.15 -10.88
CA GLU A 91 -5.86 5.35 -10.65
C GLU A 91 -5.62 6.70 -10.02
N LEU A 92 -5.02 6.69 -8.83
CA LEU A 92 -4.66 7.90 -8.11
C LEU A 92 -3.22 8.30 -8.41
N ARG A 93 -2.30 7.34 -8.29
CA ARG A 93 -0.87 7.64 -8.38
C ARG A 93 -0.08 6.40 -8.77
N TYR A 94 0.73 6.57 -9.81
CA TYR A 94 1.81 5.67 -10.16
C TYR A 94 3.13 6.31 -9.77
N PHE A 95 4.03 5.54 -9.16
CA PHE A 95 5.37 6.00 -8.84
C PHE A 95 6.36 4.85 -8.85
N LYS A 96 7.63 5.23 -8.99
CA LYS A 96 8.76 4.31 -8.88
C LYS A 96 9.54 4.63 -7.63
N ILE A 97 10.04 3.59 -6.97
CA ILE A 97 10.98 3.71 -5.87
C ILE A 97 12.28 3.01 -6.28
N HIS A 98 13.41 3.61 -5.92
CA HIS A 98 14.74 3.15 -6.30
C HIS A 98 15.51 2.90 -5.02
N GLU A 99 15.76 1.62 -4.73
CA GLU A 99 16.55 1.16 -3.57
C GLU A 99 16.15 1.86 -2.25
N PRO A 100 14.84 1.88 -1.89
CA PRO A 100 14.38 2.53 -0.67
C PRO A 100 15.00 1.89 0.57
N THR A 101 15.32 2.72 1.56
CA THR A 101 15.70 2.26 2.91
C THR A 101 14.85 3.01 3.93
N GLY A 102 13.74 2.39 4.34
CA GLY A 102 12.84 2.91 5.37
C GLY A 102 11.45 3.30 4.86
N TRP A 103 10.85 4.31 5.48
CA TRP A 103 9.50 4.77 5.13
C TRP A 103 9.50 5.69 3.91
N VAL A 104 8.79 5.27 2.86
CA VAL A 104 8.47 6.07 1.69
C VAL A 104 7.10 6.71 1.89
N ILE A 105 7.07 8.05 1.96
CA ILE A 105 5.83 8.81 2.08
C ILE A 105 5.29 9.13 0.69
N VAL A 106 4.05 8.73 0.43
CA VAL A 106 3.35 8.91 -0.83
C VAL A 106 2.17 9.86 -0.62
N PRO A 107 2.26 11.11 -1.13
CA PRO A 107 1.17 12.07 -1.00
C PRO A 107 -0.07 11.60 -1.76
N THR A 108 -1.19 11.46 -1.04
CA THR A 108 -2.49 11.11 -1.63
C THR A 108 -3.30 12.37 -1.88
N ARG A 109 -2.91 13.11 -2.91
CA ARG A 109 -3.56 14.36 -3.31
C ARG A 109 -4.25 14.23 -4.66
N ASP A 110 -5.37 14.93 -4.81
CA ASP A 110 -6.06 15.08 -6.09
C ASP A 110 -5.34 16.08 -7.03
N ALA A 111 -5.88 16.28 -8.24
CA ALA A 111 -5.33 17.22 -9.22
C ALA A 111 -5.27 18.68 -8.71
N ARG A 112 -6.03 19.02 -7.67
CA ARG A 112 -6.06 20.34 -7.03
C ARG A 112 -5.20 20.38 -5.76
N SER A 113 -4.35 19.38 -5.53
CA SER A 113 -3.50 19.23 -4.35
C SER A 113 -4.24 19.05 -3.02
N ASN A 114 -5.54 18.73 -3.05
CA ASN A 114 -6.32 18.46 -1.84
C ASN A 114 -6.19 16.99 -1.41
N PRO A 115 -6.26 16.70 -0.10
CA PRO A 115 -6.32 15.32 0.36
C PRO A 115 -7.55 14.60 -0.18
N ILE A 116 -7.37 13.36 -0.62
CA ILE A 116 -8.46 12.55 -1.17
C ILE A 116 -9.46 12.10 -0.10
N ARG A 117 -10.69 11.82 -0.52
CA ARG A 117 -11.72 11.17 0.32
C ARG A 117 -12.22 9.90 -0.37
N THR A 118 -12.00 8.74 0.24
CA THR A 118 -12.32 7.44 -0.38
C THR A 118 -12.86 6.43 0.63
N TRP A 119 -13.61 5.44 0.13
CA TRP A 119 -14.03 4.27 0.91
C TRP A 119 -13.02 3.11 0.80
N MET A 120 -12.22 3.10 -0.27
CA MET A 120 -11.26 2.04 -0.52
C MET A 120 -9.97 2.60 -1.10
N ILE A 121 -8.85 2.01 -0.71
CA ILE A 121 -7.55 2.15 -1.39
C ILE A 121 -7.13 0.76 -1.86
N GLN A 122 -6.56 0.70 -3.06
CA GLN A 122 -5.86 -0.46 -3.57
C GLN A 122 -4.40 -0.09 -3.85
N ILE A 123 -3.47 -0.92 -3.42
CA ILE A 123 -2.04 -0.78 -3.67
C ILE A 123 -1.58 -2.01 -4.46
N ALA A 124 -1.11 -1.81 -5.68
CA ALA A 124 -0.59 -2.85 -6.54
C ALA A 124 0.91 -2.62 -6.76
N VAL A 125 1.72 -3.65 -6.49
CA VAL A 125 3.12 -3.66 -6.93
C VAL A 125 3.14 -4.26 -8.33
N LEU A 126 3.67 -3.50 -9.29
CA LEU A 126 3.68 -3.83 -10.72
C LEU A 126 5.00 -4.44 -11.18
N ALA A 127 6.09 -4.19 -10.45
CA ALA A 127 7.40 -4.77 -10.68
C ALA A 127 8.29 -4.61 -9.44
N ASN A 128 9.26 -5.51 -9.29
CA ASN A 128 10.33 -5.44 -8.28
C ASN A 128 11.68 -5.05 -8.94
N HIS A 129 12.67 -4.64 -8.15
CA HIS A 129 13.88 -3.94 -8.64
C HIS A 129 14.77 -4.76 -9.60
N GLN A 130 14.81 -6.10 -9.46
CA GLN A 130 15.68 -6.96 -10.28
C GLN A 130 14.93 -8.07 -11.03
N SER A 131 13.68 -7.82 -11.45
CA SER A 131 12.82 -8.88 -12.00
C SER A 131 12.75 -10.08 -11.06
N GLY A 132 12.64 -9.82 -9.74
CA GLY A 132 12.43 -10.87 -8.74
C GLY A 132 11.33 -11.79 -9.26
N ARG A 133 11.66 -13.09 -9.40
CA ARG A 133 10.82 -14.08 -10.09
C ARG A 133 9.38 -13.92 -9.60
N ALA A 134 8.49 -13.59 -10.54
CA ALA A 134 7.04 -13.58 -10.33
C ALA A 134 6.50 -15.02 -10.29
#